data_AF-A0A370LX24-F1
#
_entry.id   AF-A0A370LX24-F1
#
_cell.length_a   1.000
_cell.length_b   1.000
_cell.length_c   1.000
_cell.angle_alpha   90.00
_cell.angle_beta   90.00
_cell.angle_gamma   90.00
#
_symmetry.space_group_name_H-M   'P 1'
#
loop_
_entity.id
_entity.type
_entity.pdbx_description
1 polymer ?
#
loop_
_entity_poly.entity_id
_entity_poly.type
_entity_poly.pdbx_seq_one_letter_code
_entity_poly.pdbx_strand_id
1 'polypeptide(L)'
;MGGLDRLLAKSLNNTIRNNLGEKTTQKVEERLFQKYGLSLTQSIEEFHKIDAVLREFFGAGADGLESKFMQSLCSAKSKNKTNNWFSITDNHTSQTIMESFGDDDKSAILNVVIEDAKIISDILVDCKIPQTSGYRKINQLIKDGLLVDDGYTITSDGRRVTKYRSLFDNIRINIVKNKITVDVQLSRPDFNDSSVLQVIYG
;
A
#
# COMPACT_ATOMS: atom_id res chain seq x y z
N MET A 1 4.27 -5.41 -7.21
CA MET A 1 3.15 -4.72 -6.54
C MET A 1 3.66 -3.39 -6.02
N GLY A 2 3.04 -2.27 -6.40
CA GLY A 2 3.34 -0.97 -5.78
C GLY A 2 3.07 -1.02 -4.27
N GLY A 3 3.86 -0.29 -3.47
CA GLY A 3 3.76 -0.38 -2.01
C GLY A 3 2.38 0.00 -1.46
N LEU A 4 1.76 1.03 -2.05
CA LEU A 4 0.41 1.43 -1.67
C LEU A 4 -0.63 0.34 -1.95
N ASP A 5 -0.56 -0.31 -3.11
CA ASP A 5 -1.47 -1.40 -3.46
C ASP A 5 -1.39 -2.49 -2.40
N ARG A 6 -0.16 -2.85 -1.95
CA ARG A 6 0.06 -3.85 -0.89
C ARG A 6 -0.55 -3.42 0.44
N LEU A 7 -0.30 -2.17 0.84
CA LEU A 7 -0.83 -1.60 2.08
C LEU A 7 -2.37 -1.61 2.10
N LEU A 8 -3.00 -1.33 0.96
CA LEU A 8 -4.45 -1.26 0.84
C LEU A 8 -5.10 -2.62 0.56
N ALA A 9 -4.33 -3.65 0.17
CA ALA A 9 -4.89 -4.85 -0.44
C ALA A 9 -5.96 -5.56 0.40
N LYS A 10 -5.71 -5.73 1.71
CA LYS A 10 -6.66 -6.38 2.61
C LYS A 10 -7.96 -5.57 2.74
N SER A 11 -7.83 -4.26 2.94
CA SER A 11 -8.97 -3.36 3.10
C SER A 11 -9.75 -3.18 1.81
N LEU A 12 -9.07 -3.16 0.66
CA LEU A 12 -9.67 -3.10 -0.66
C LEU A 12 -10.47 -4.37 -0.99
N ASN A 13 -9.94 -5.55 -0.70
CA ASN A 13 -10.67 -6.80 -0.87
C ASN A 13 -12.00 -6.80 -0.08
N ASN A 14 -11.94 -6.41 1.19
CA ASN A 14 -13.12 -6.29 2.04
C ASN A 14 -14.10 -5.22 1.52
N THR A 15 -13.58 -4.10 1.04
CA THR A 15 -14.39 -3.01 0.49
C THR A 15 -15.14 -3.44 -0.78
N ILE A 16 -14.47 -4.15 -1.69
CA ILE A 16 -15.08 -4.72 -2.90
C ILE A 16 -16.20 -5.69 -2.53
N ARG A 17 -15.92 -6.62 -1.60
CA ARG A 17 -16.91 -7.59 -1.09
C ARG A 17 -18.14 -6.92 -0.50
N ASN A 18 -17.94 -5.91 0.35
CA ASN A 18 -19.03 -5.20 1.02
C ASN A 18 -19.87 -4.36 0.05
N ASN A 19 -19.26 -3.76 -0.97
CA ASN A 19 -19.98 -2.90 -1.91
C ASN A 19 -20.70 -3.67 -3.00
N LEU A 20 -20.15 -4.78 -3.49
CA LEU A 20 -20.77 -5.60 -4.53
C LEU A 20 -21.78 -6.61 -3.96
N GLY A 21 -21.56 -7.06 -2.72
CA GLY A 21 -22.31 -8.15 -2.09
C GLY A 21 -21.84 -9.53 -2.57
N GLU A 22 -22.05 -10.56 -1.74
CA GLU A 22 -21.45 -11.88 -1.92
C GLU A 22 -21.68 -12.49 -3.32
N LYS A 23 -22.93 -12.51 -3.80
CA LYS A 23 -23.27 -13.12 -5.10
C LYS A 23 -22.58 -12.42 -6.27
N THR A 24 -22.48 -11.10 -6.21
CA THR A 24 -21.85 -10.31 -7.27
C THR A 24 -20.34 -10.46 -7.22
N THR A 25 -19.75 -10.43 -6.02
CA THR A 25 -18.33 -10.68 -5.85
C THR A 25 -17.92 -12.05 -6.36
N GLN A 26 -18.72 -13.09 -6.10
CA GLN A 26 -18.45 -14.43 -6.60
C GLN A 26 -18.38 -14.47 -8.13
N LYS A 27 -19.32 -13.80 -8.82
CA LYS A 27 -19.30 -13.71 -10.30
C LYS A 27 -18.06 -12.97 -10.81
N VAL A 28 -17.67 -11.89 -10.13
CA VAL A 28 -16.44 -11.14 -10.47
C VAL A 28 -15.20 -12.02 -10.26
N GLU A 29 -15.13 -12.77 -9.16
CA GLU A 29 -14.05 -13.72 -8.87
C GLU A 29 -13.94 -14.84 -9.90
N GLU A 30 -15.07 -15.47 -10.25
CA GLU A 30 -15.13 -16.48 -11.31
C GLU A 30 -14.64 -15.90 -12.64
N ARG A 31 -15.02 -14.67 -12.97
CA ARG A 31 -14.62 -14.02 -14.21
C ARG A 31 -13.14 -13.63 -14.22
N LEU A 32 -12.62 -13.10 -13.12
CA LEU A 32 -11.18 -12.82 -12.94
C LEU A 32 -10.35 -14.10 -13.11
N PHE A 33 -10.81 -15.20 -12.53
CA PHE A 33 -10.14 -16.49 -12.66
C PHE A 33 -10.20 -17.01 -14.10
N GLN A 34 -11.37 -16.97 -14.76
CA GLN A 34 -11.51 -17.42 -16.14
C GLN A 34 -10.64 -16.63 -17.12
N LYS A 35 -10.52 -15.31 -16.93
CA LYS A 35 -9.84 -14.42 -17.88
C LYS A 35 -8.35 -14.31 -17.61
N TYR A 36 -7.95 -14.32 -16.34
CA TYR A 36 -6.57 -14.02 -15.93
C TYR A 36 -5.92 -15.10 -15.06
N GLY A 37 -6.67 -16.10 -14.60
CA GLY A 37 -6.18 -17.12 -13.67
C GLY A 37 -5.92 -16.59 -12.26
N LEU A 38 -6.51 -15.45 -11.89
CA LEU A 38 -6.24 -14.76 -10.62
C LEU A 38 -7.44 -14.84 -9.68
N SER A 39 -7.16 -15.02 -8.39
CA SER A 39 -8.12 -14.70 -7.33
C SER A 39 -8.28 -13.19 -7.17
N LEU A 40 -9.36 -12.75 -6.50
CA LEU A 40 -9.56 -11.33 -6.21
C LEU A 40 -8.36 -10.72 -5.46
N THR A 41 -7.83 -11.42 -4.46
CA THR A 41 -6.66 -10.96 -3.69
C THR A 41 -5.44 -10.71 -4.59
N GLN A 42 -5.16 -11.62 -5.53
CA GLN A 42 -4.04 -11.47 -6.46
C GLN A 42 -4.30 -10.37 -7.49
N SER A 43 -5.54 -10.22 -7.95
CA SER A 43 -5.90 -9.17 -8.92
C SER A 43 -5.77 -7.75 -8.36
N ILE A 44 -5.68 -7.57 -7.04
CA ILE A 44 -5.44 -6.26 -6.44
C ILE A 44 -4.03 -5.73 -6.80
N GLU A 45 -3.06 -6.61 -7.01
CA GLU A 45 -1.73 -6.17 -7.49
C GLU A 45 -1.76 -5.65 -8.93
N GLU A 46 -2.84 -5.94 -9.64
CA GLU A 46 -3.06 -5.63 -11.04
C GLU A 46 -4.45 -5.04 -11.23
N PHE A 47 -4.75 -3.93 -10.52
CA PHE A 47 -6.11 -3.41 -10.38
C PHE A 47 -6.83 -3.11 -11.71
N HIS A 48 -6.09 -2.82 -12.78
CA HIS A 48 -6.61 -2.69 -14.14
C HIS A 48 -7.35 -3.97 -14.63
N LYS A 49 -7.01 -5.15 -14.13
CA LYS A 49 -7.73 -6.41 -14.42
C LYS A 49 -9.07 -6.45 -13.69
N ILE A 50 -9.14 -5.89 -12.49
CA ILE A 50 -10.40 -5.72 -11.75
C ILE A 50 -11.29 -4.75 -12.53
N ASP A 51 -10.76 -3.58 -12.91
CA ASP A 51 -11.46 -2.60 -13.75
C ASP A 51 -12.03 -3.23 -15.02
N ALA A 52 -11.21 -3.98 -15.77
CA ALA A 52 -11.66 -4.65 -16.98
C ALA A 52 -12.84 -5.60 -16.73
N VAL A 53 -12.82 -6.36 -15.63
CA VAL A 53 -13.93 -7.25 -15.27
C VAL A 53 -15.15 -6.46 -14.79
N LEU A 54 -14.97 -5.41 -13.98
CA LEU A 54 -16.08 -4.56 -13.54
C LEU A 54 -16.77 -3.91 -14.73
N ARG A 55 -16.03 -3.42 -15.73
CA ARG A 55 -16.60 -2.86 -16.96
C ARG A 55 -17.39 -3.89 -17.77
N GLU A 56 -17.01 -5.16 -17.75
CA GLU A 56 -17.81 -6.23 -18.39
C GLU A 56 -19.18 -6.41 -17.73
N PHE A 57 -19.27 -6.27 -16.39
CA PHE A 57 -20.53 -6.44 -15.66
C PHE A 57 -21.37 -5.15 -15.57
N PHE A 58 -20.72 -3.99 -15.47
CA PHE A 58 -21.35 -2.73 -15.10
C PHE A 58 -21.21 -1.61 -16.15
N GLY A 59 -20.44 -1.83 -17.23
CA GLY A 59 -20.16 -0.82 -18.24
C GLY A 59 -19.56 0.45 -17.62
N ALA A 60 -20.10 1.61 -17.98
CA ALA A 60 -19.70 2.91 -17.41
C ALA A 60 -19.97 3.04 -15.90
N GLY A 61 -20.80 2.16 -15.31
CA GLY A 61 -21.03 2.14 -13.86
C GLY A 61 -19.82 1.68 -13.04
N ALA A 62 -18.81 1.06 -13.68
CA ALA A 62 -17.58 0.62 -13.02
C ALA A 62 -16.82 1.80 -12.38
N ASP A 63 -16.72 2.93 -13.07
CA ASP A 63 -16.00 4.13 -12.60
C ASP A 63 -16.53 4.62 -11.24
N GLY A 64 -17.85 4.60 -11.08
CA GLY A 64 -18.52 4.99 -9.84
C GLY A 64 -18.28 4.00 -8.70
N LEU A 65 -18.21 2.70 -9.01
CA LEU A 65 -17.89 1.65 -8.03
C LEU A 65 -16.44 1.77 -7.56
N GLU A 66 -15.50 1.91 -8.47
CA GLU A 66 -14.07 2.06 -8.17
C GLU A 66 -13.79 3.31 -7.34
N SER A 67 -14.40 4.44 -7.73
CA SER A 67 -14.36 5.67 -6.95
C SER A 67 -14.89 5.47 -5.54
N LYS A 68 -15.99 4.72 -5.38
CA LYS A 68 -16.57 4.42 -4.07
C LYS A 68 -15.68 3.49 -3.24
N PHE A 69 -15.01 2.53 -3.88
CA PHE A 69 -14.04 1.67 -3.20
C PHE A 69 -12.91 2.53 -2.63
N MET A 70 -12.34 3.43 -3.44
CA MET A 70 -11.24 4.27 -2.96
C MET A 70 -11.63 5.29 -1.93
N GLN A 71 -12.78 5.97 -2.07
CA GLN A 71 -13.24 6.92 -1.06
C GLN A 71 -13.46 6.28 0.32
N SER A 72 -13.67 4.96 0.37
CA SER A 72 -13.75 4.20 1.63
C SER A 72 -12.37 3.97 2.25
N LEU A 73 -11.32 3.90 1.42
CA LEU A 73 -9.94 3.58 1.83
C LEU A 73 -9.08 4.83 2.07
N CYS A 74 -9.06 5.74 1.12
CA CYS A 74 -8.34 7.00 1.22
C CYS A 74 -8.95 8.10 0.34
N SER A 75 -8.61 9.35 0.65
CA SER A 75 -9.00 10.51 -0.13
C SER A 75 -7.82 11.43 -0.38
N ALA A 76 -7.63 11.87 -1.62
CA ALA A 76 -6.61 12.85 -1.94
C ALA A 76 -6.95 14.21 -1.29
N LYS A 77 -6.00 14.83 -0.58
CA LYS A 77 -6.21 16.12 0.11
C LYS A 77 -5.97 17.35 -0.78
N SER A 78 -5.36 17.19 -1.95
CA SER A 78 -5.01 18.31 -2.83
C SER A 78 -5.27 17.99 -4.30
N LYS A 79 -5.85 18.95 -5.03
CA LYS A 79 -5.97 18.95 -6.51
C LYS A 79 -4.68 19.42 -7.20
N ASN A 80 -3.65 19.83 -6.46
CA ASN A 80 -2.39 20.29 -7.03
C ASN A 80 -1.39 19.12 -7.14
N LYS A 81 -0.91 18.89 -8.38
CA LYS A 81 0.06 17.84 -8.82
C LYS A 81 1.40 17.78 -8.07
N THR A 82 1.63 18.66 -7.10
CA THR A 82 2.93 18.79 -6.42
C THR A 82 2.95 18.21 -5.00
N ASN A 83 1.80 17.91 -4.41
CA ASN A 83 1.75 17.40 -3.04
C ASN A 83 0.78 16.20 -2.95
N ASN A 84 1.32 14.99 -3.14
CA ASN A 84 0.64 13.70 -3.15
C ASN A 84 0.19 13.27 -1.73
N TRP A 85 -0.56 14.13 -1.06
CA TRP A 85 -1.12 13.88 0.27
C TRP A 85 -2.44 13.12 0.15
N PHE A 86 -2.52 12.01 0.86
CA PHE A 86 -3.71 11.19 1.00
C PHE A 86 -4.12 11.10 2.47
N SER A 87 -5.40 11.22 2.75
CA SER A 87 -5.96 10.88 4.05
C SER A 87 -6.41 9.44 4.01
N ILE A 88 -5.82 8.58 4.84
CA ILE A 88 -6.27 7.20 5.03
C ILE A 88 -7.55 7.24 5.87
N THR A 89 -8.65 6.79 5.28
CA THR A 89 -9.96 6.74 5.91
C THR A 89 -10.30 5.35 6.43
N ASP A 90 -9.67 4.31 5.87
CA ASP A 90 -9.82 2.95 6.37
C ASP A 90 -9.18 2.79 7.75
N ASN A 91 -9.97 2.25 8.68
CA ASN A 91 -9.53 2.08 10.06
C ASN A 91 -8.45 1.00 10.20
N HIS A 92 -8.52 -0.07 9.41
CA HIS A 92 -7.53 -1.15 9.47
C HIS A 92 -6.15 -0.69 8.99
N THR A 93 -6.08 0.00 7.84
CA THR A 93 -4.84 0.59 7.32
C THR A 93 -4.31 1.67 8.25
N SER A 94 -5.18 2.55 8.77
CA SER A 94 -4.79 3.56 9.77
C SER A 94 -4.17 2.91 11.00
N GLN A 95 -4.78 1.86 11.53
CA GLN A 95 -4.27 1.11 12.67
C GLN A 95 -2.92 0.44 12.36
N THR A 96 -2.76 -0.17 11.19
CA THR A 96 -1.48 -0.78 10.77
C THR A 96 -0.33 0.25 10.73
N ILE A 97 -0.61 1.45 10.21
CA ILE A 97 0.35 2.56 10.21
C ILE A 97 0.67 2.96 11.66
N MET A 98 -0.34 3.24 12.47
CA MET A 98 -0.15 3.67 13.86
C MET A 98 0.60 2.64 14.71
N GLU A 99 0.26 1.37 14.62
CA GLU A 99 0.94 0.28 15.33
C GLU A 99 2.41 0.15 14.91
N SER A 100 2.72 0.45 13.65
CA SER A 100 4.10 0.42 13.16
C SER A 100 4.92 1.60 13.66
N PHE A 101 4.33 2.79 13.77
CA PHE A 101 5.01 3.95 14.35
C PHE A 101 5.00 3.97 15.89
N GLY A 102 4.12 3.21 16.53
CA GLY A 102 4.09 3.00 17.97
C GLY A 102 5.04 1.90 18.48
N ASP A 103 5.63 1.11 17.59
CA ASP A 103 6.68 0.15 17.91
C ASP A 103 8.05 0.81 17.67
N ASP A 104 8.84 0.95 18.74
CA ASP A 104 10.11 1.71 18.71
C ASP A 104 11.08 1.23 17.62
N ASP A 105 11.23 -0.09 17.45
CA ASP A 105 12.12 -0.66 16.45
C ASP A 105 11.59 -0.40 15.03
N LYS A 106 10.29 -0.62 14.79
CA LYS A 106 9.69 -0.38 13.47
C LYS A 106 9.72 1.09 13.10
N SER A 107 9.45 1.97 14.06
CA SER A 107 9.52 3.42 13.90
C SER A 107 10.95 3.86 13.56
N ALA A 108 11.96 3.34 14.27
CA ALA A 108 13.36 3.59 13.97
C ALA A 108 13.74 3.12 12.54
N ILE A 109 13.32 1.91 12.16
CA ILE A 109 13.52 1.37 10.81
C ILE A 109 12.93 2.32 9.75
N LEU A 110 11.66 2.70 9.88
CA LEU A 110 10.97 3.56 8.90
C LEU A 110 11.62 4.93 8.78
N ASN A 111 12.02 5.52 9.90
CA ASN A 111 12.69 6.82 9.92
C ASN A 111 14.08 6.78 9.27
N VAL A 112 14.84 5.71 9.45
CA VAL A 112 16.21 5.63 8.90
C VAL A 112 16.24 5.46 7.38
N VAL A 113 15.14 5.01 6.77
CA VAL A 113 15.00 4.80 5.33
C VAL A 113 13.95 5.71 4.68
N ILE A 114 13.61 6.81 5.33
CA ILE A 114 12.65 7.78 4.79
C ILE A 114 13.27 8.64 3.69
N GLU A 115 14.57 8.97 3.81
CA GLU A 115 15.30 9.78 2.83
C GLU A 115 16.11 8.90 1.86
N ASP A 116 16.76 7.84 2.37
CA ASP A 116 17.67 7.00 1.60
C ASP A 116 17.35 5.52 1.74
N ALA A 117 17.29 4.81 0.61
CA ALA A 117 17.08 3.38 0.60
C ALA A 117 18.32 2.61 1.08
N LYS A 118 18.12 1.64 1.98
CA LYS A 118 19.19 0.86 2.60
C LYS A 118 18.95 -0.65 2.53
N ILE A 119 20.02 -1.42 2.52
CA ILE A 119 19.92 -2.88 2.68
C ILE A 119 19.60 -3.23 4.12
N ILE A 120 19.00 -4.40 4.34
CA ILE A 120 18.56 -4.82 5.68
C ILE A 120 19.70 -4.78 6.71
N SER A 121 20.91 -5.24 6.36
CA SER A 121 22.05 -5.23 7.29
C SER A 121 22.38 -3.83 7.79
N ASP A 122 22.32 -2.83 6.91
CA ASP A 122 22.67 -1.44 7.25
C ASP A 122 21.58 -0.83 8.14
N ILE A 123 20.31 -1.10 7.84
CA ILE A 123 19.17 -0.70 8.69
C ILE A 123 19.35 -1.21 10.11
N LEU A 124 19.71 -2.49 10.27
CA LEU A 124 19.89 -3.11 11.59
C LEU A 124 21.04 -2.49 12.38
N VAL A 125 22.14 -2.17 11.70
CA VAL A 125 23.30 -1.50 12.32
C VAL A 125 22.92 -0.09 12.76
N ASP A 126 22.31 0.70 11.88
CA ASP A 126 21.95 2.09 12.15
C ASP A 126 20.91 2.21 13.26
N CYS A 127 19.92 1.31 13.27
CA CYS A 127 18.88 1.27 14.30
C CYS A 127 19.32 0.56 15.59
N LYS A 128 20.49 -0.10 15.59
CA LYS A 128 21.00 -0.91 16.72
C LYS A 128 20.02 -2.00 17.17
N ILE A 129 19.33 -2.64 16.23
CA ILE A 129 18.34 -3.68 16.50
C ILE A 129 18.99 -5.06 16.40
N PRO A 130 18.75 -5.99 17.36
CA PRO A 130 19.24 -7.36 17.24
C PRO A 130 18.77 -8.05 15.95
N GLN A 131 19.65 -8.85 15.35
CA GLN A 131 19.44 -9.39 14.01
C GLN A 131 18.11 -10.15 13.87
N THR A 132 17.85 -11.14 14.73
CA THR A 132 16.66 -11.99 14.63
C THR A 132 15.35 -11.20 14.77
N SER A 133 15.25 -10.29 15.74
CA SER A 133 14.07 -9.45 15.92
C SER A 133 13.91 -8.42 14.82
N GLY A 134 15.01 -7.82 14.37
CA GLY A 134 15.01 -6.81 13.33
C GLY A 134 14.61 -7.35 11.96
N TYR A 135 15.16 -8.49 11.52
CA TYR A 135 14.71 -9.13 10.27
C TYR A 135 13.21 -9.46 10.31
N ARG A 136 12.70 -9.96 11.45
CA ARG A 136 11.27 -10.24 11.61
C ARG A 136 10.41 -8.97 11.44
N LYS A 137 10.83 -7.86 12.05
CA LYS A 137 10.10 -6.57 11.97
C LYS A 137 10.18 -5.95 10.58
N ILE A 138 11.33 -5.99 9.93
CA ILE A 138 11.51 -5.50 8.56
C ILE A 138 10.63 -6.32 7.60
N ASN A 139 10.64 -7.64 7.69
CA ASN A 139 9.79 -8.50 6.86
C ASN A 139 8.30 -8.22 7.09
N GLN A 140 7.91 -7.89 8.33
CA GLN A 140 6.54 -7.46 8.61
C GLN A 140 6.22 -6.12 7.93
N LEU A 141 7.09 -5.12 8.02
CA LEU A 141 6.90 -3.83 7.35
C LEU A 141 6.81 -3.96 5.82
N ILE A 142 7.62 -4.83 5.22
CA ILE A 142 7.57 -5.15 3.78
C ILE A 142 6.23 -5.80 3.43
N LYS A 143 5.77 -6.75 4.25
CA LYS A 143 4.50 -7.44 4.06
C LYS A 143 3.30 -6.49 4.21
N ASP A 144 3.38 -5.57 5.17
CA ASP A 144 2.34 -4.58 5.44
C ASP A 144 2.37 -3.41 4.44
N GLY A 145 3.35 -3.39 3.52
CA GLY A 145 3.46 -2.37 2.46
C GLY A 145 4.08 -1.05 2.92
N LEU A 146 4.62 -0.97 4.13
CA LEU A 146 5.26 0.24 4.68
C LEU A 146 6.72 0.39 4.25
N LEU A 147 7.38 -0.72 3.90
CA LEU A 147 8.67 -0.73 3.21
C LEU A 147 8.52 -1.26 1.79
N VAL A 148 9.18 -0.59 0.85
CA VAL A 148 9.17 -0.93 -0.58
C VAL A 148 10.59 -1.11 -1.10
N ASP A 149 10.73 -2.00 -2.08
CA ASP A 149 11.98 -2.25 -2.78
C ASP A 149 12.38 -1.00 -3.58
N ASP A 150 13.64 -0.59 -3.47
CA ASP A 150 14.21 0.55 -4.19
C ASP A 150 15.58 0.21 -4.77
N GLY A 151 15.54 -0.71 -5.74
CA GLY A 151 16.73 -1.22 -6.42
C GLY A 151 17.57 -2.17 -5.57
N TYR A 152 18.84 -2.29 -5.93
CA TYR A 152 19.78 -3.21 -5.29
C TYR A 152 21.19 -2.61 -5.22
N THR A 153 22.01 -3.17 -4.35
CA THR A 153 23.47 -3.00 -4.35
C THR A 153 24.15 -4.34 -4.65
N ILE A 154 25.40 -4.28 -5.09
CA ILE A 154 26.25 -5.45 -5.25
C ILE A 154 27.26 -5.44 -4.10
N THR A 155 27.23 -6.46 -3.26
CA THR A 155 28.17 -6.63 -2.16
C THR A 155 29.57 -6.98 -2.66
N SER A 156 30.57 -6.88 -1.79
CA SER A 156 31.97 -7.23 -2.13
C SER A 156 32.15 -8.67 -2.60
N ASP A 157 31.26 -9.58 -2.20
CA ASP A 157 31.22 -10.98 -2.65
C ASP A 157 30.36 -11.20 -3.91
N GLY A 158 29.92 -10.12 -4.58
CA GLY A 158 29.20 -10.15 -5.85
C GLY A 158 27.71 -10.45 -5.74
N ARG A 159 27.15 -10.55 -4.54
CA ARG A 159 25.71 -10.83 -4.36
C ARG A 159 24.88 -9.57 -4.56
N ARG A 160 23.72 -9.73 -5.21
CA ARG A 160 22.71 -8.68 -5.29
C ARG A 160 21.92 -8.65 -4.00
N VAL A 161 21.85 -7.48 -3.37
CA VAL A 161 21.09 -7.27 -2.13
C VAL A 161 20.13 -6.10 -2.33
N THR A 162 18.85 -6.36 -2.13
CA THR A 162 17.76 -5.37 -2.28
C THR A 162 17.89 -4.26 -1.25
N LYS A 163 17.68 -3.02 -1.71
CA LYS A 163 17.52 -1.86 -0.84
C LYS A 163 16.05 -1.60 -0.59
N TYR A 164 15.73 -1.08 0.59
CA TYR A 164 14.39 -0.77 1.01
C TYR A 164 14.30 0.69 1.44
N ARG A 165 13.17 1.32 1.12
CA ARG A 165 12.79 2.65 1.59
C ARG A 165 11.38 2.64 2.18
N SER A 166 11.07 3.70 2.93
CA SER A 166 9.70 3.96 3.37
C SER A 166 8.80 4.20 2.15
N LEU A 167 7.57 3.70 2.20
CA LEU A 167 6.51 4.05 1.24
C LEU A 167 6.16 5.55 1.32
N PHE A 168 6.31 6.14 2.49
CA PHE A 168 5.89 7.51 2.77
C PHE A 168 7.09 8.42 2.97
N ASP A 169 7.05 9.57 2.29
CA ASP A 169 8.00 10.67 2.50
C ASP A 169 7.66 11.44 3.80
N ASN A 170 6.38 11.42 4.18
CA ASN A 170 5.89 12.12 5.37
C ASN A 170 4.56 11.52 5.87
N ILE A 171 4.35 11.56 7.18
CA ILE A 171 3.12 11.10 7.82
C ILE A 171 2.68 12.13 8.86
N ARG A 172 1.38 12.43 8.87
CA ARG A 172 0.75 13.27 9.89
C ARG A 172 -0.38 12.52 10.54
N ILE A 173 -0.26 12.30 11.85
CA ILE A 173 -1.31 11.73 12.65
C ILE A 173 -1.93 12.88 13.45
N ASN A 174 -3.23 13.07 13.29
CA ASN A 174 -3.97 14.10 14.01
C ASN A 174 -5.11 13.46 14.80
N ILE A 175 -5.28 13.89 16.05
CA ILE A 175 -6.29 13.37 16.96
C ILE A 175 -7.17 14.54 17.42
N VAL A 176 -8.42 14.56 16.95
CA VAL A 176 -9.38 15.63 17.25
C VAL A 176 -10.67 15.02 17.77
N LYS A 177 -11.05 15.32 19.02
CA LYS A 177 -12.29 14.83 19.65
C LYS A 177 -12.47 13.31 19.50
N ASN A 178 -11.41 12.56 19.79
CA ASN A 178 -11.34 11.09 19.67
C ASN A 178 -11.46 10.54 18.23
N LYS A 179 -11.32 11.40 17.22
CA LYS A 179 -11.16 10.98 15.82
C LYS A 179 -9.70 11.07 15.44
N ILE A 180 -9.15 9.95 14.99
CA ILE A 180 -7.80 9.88 14.47
C ILE A 180 -7.86 9.98 12.95
N THR A 181 -7.03 10.84 12.37
CA THR A 181 -6.82 10.93 10.93
C THR A 181 -5.36 10.73 10.63
N VAL A 182 -5.05 9.80 9.72
CA VAL A 182 -3.70 9.54 9.25
C VAL A 182 -3.57 10.10 7.84
N ASP A 183 -2.77 11.15 7.68
CA ASP A 183 -2.40 11.65 6.38
C ASP A 183 -1.01 11.17 6.00
N VAL A 184 -0.85 10.72 4.77
CA VAL A 184 0.41 10.22 4.24
C VAL A 184 0.78 10.96 2.96
N GLN A 185 2.07 11.22 2.80
CA GLN A 185 2.65 11.77 1.58
C GLN A 185 3.37 10.65 0.84
N LEU A 186 2.93 10.36 -0.38
CA LEU A 186 3.59 9.40 -1.25
C LEU A 186 4.63 10.09 -2.13
N SER A 187 5.73 9.40 -2.39
CA SER A 187 6.66 9.81 -3.43
C SER A 187 5.98 9.77 -4.80
N ARG A 188 6.52 10.50 -5.79
CA ARG A 188 6.00 10.44 -7.17
C ARG A 188 6.08 9.03 -7.78
N PRO A 189 7.20 8.29 -7.64
CA PRO A 189 7.26 6.90 -8.06
C PRO A 189 6.13 6.05 -7.48
N ASP A 190 5.87 6.13 -6.17
CA ASP A 190 4.85 5.29 -5.54
C ASP A 190 3.41 5.60 -5.99
N PHE A 191 3.14 6.86 -6.32
CA PHE A 191 1.87 7.24 -6.92
C PHE A 191 1.70 6.62 -8.32
N ASN A 192 2.77 6.63 -9.13
CA ASN A 192 2.74 6.11 -10.49
C ASN A 192 2.72 4.57 -10.54
N ASP A 193 3.38 3.92 -9.59
CA ASP A 193 3.47 2.46 -9.51
C ASP A 193 2.21 1.82 -8.90
N SER A 194 1.32 2.60 -8.30
CA SER A 194 0.05 2.11 -7.75
C SER A 194 -0.97 1.90 -8.86
N SER A 195 -1.26 0.64 -9.18
CA SER A 195 -2.27 0.28 -10.18
C SER A 195 -3.66 0.80 -9.79
N VAL A 196 -3.94 0.85 -8.49
CA VAL A 196 -5.22 1.36 -7.96
C VAL A 196 -5.34 2.86 -8.19
N LEU A 197 -4.30 3.64 -7.88
CA LEU A 197 -4.31 5.08 -8.13
C LEU A 197 -4.33 5.41 -9.62
N GLN A 198 -3.62 4.65 -10.46
CA GLN A 198 -3.61 4.88 -11.90
C GLN A 198 -4.98 4.66 -12.54
N VAL A 199 -5.76 3.67 -12.09
CA VAL A 199 -7.11 3.46 -12.62
C VAL A 199 -8.06 4.60 -12.26
N ILE A 200 -7.88 5.23 -11.09
CA ILE A 200 -8.85 6.18 -10.54
C ILE A 200 -8.47 7.64 -10.77
N TYR A 201 -7.18 7.94 -10.80
CA TYR A 201 -6.64 9.30 -10.92
C TYR A 201 -5.72 9.49 -12.12
N GLY A 202 -5.35 8.41 -12.84
CA GLY A 202 -4.55 8.46 -14.08
C GLY A 202 -5.40 8.83 -15.28
#